data_AF-A0A965XME5-F1
#
_entry.id   AF-A0A965XME5-F1
#
_cell.length_a   1.000
_cell.length_b   1.000
_cell.length_c   1.000
_cell.angle_alpha   90.00
_cell.angle_beta   90.00
_cell.angle_gamma   90.00
#
_symmetry.space_group_name_H-M   'P 1'
#
loop_
_entity.id
_entity.type
_entity.pdbx_description
1 polymer ?
#
loop_
_entity_poly.entity_id
_entity_poly.type
_entity_poly.pdbx_seq_one_letter_code
_entity_poly.pdbx_strand_id
1 'polypeptide(L)'
;MTTQKQIKEWIPEVLPTFQSIMPPISTPYPEIQIASAATLKKIRAALVEKTGSPNVNMKTPYTSIMETLHGDGGTAFLIYQKICPDTQREFNHALWHDLGHFYAVSTEEESFFHLAGQGLDEDRIRQTGYWLWNEFAAECIANYVGTQIYPINAEDYRCQKYWRQPYLRLQSMIQTAYNMYPGSFNEYDLAIYFATLLTDPATVAFVDGAMKNELTVWDPNKWAYVLMEPDSIEPTAISLLPAQYGNLLLDISDLLQDKVEEAEFWRVDGDFLDRLGLMVTELNDMKAMARMRGIMEKK
;
A
#
# COMPACT_ATOMS: atom_id res chain seq x y z
N MET A 1 -19.11 -7.42 -13.25
CA MET A 1 -18.62 -6.11 -13.68
C MET A 1 -19.57 -5.03 -13.18
N THR A 2 -19.06 -4.24 -12.26
CA THR A 2 -19.78 -3.17 -11.57
C THR A 2 -20.22 -2.06 -12.53
N THR A 3 -21.48 -1.65 -12.40
CA THR A 3 -22.08 -0.60 -13.23
C THR A 3 -21.75 0.79 -12.68
N GLN A 4 -21.77 1.84 -13.52
CA GLN A 4 -21.64 3.22 -13.02
C GLN A 4 -22.73 3.59 -12.01
N LYS A 5 -23.92 2.99 -12.13
CA LYS A 5 -25.01 3.20 -11.18
C LYS A 5 -24.60 2.71 -9.79
N GLN A 6 -24.09 1.48 -9.68
CA GLN A 6 -23.61 0.91 -8.41
C GLN A 6 -22.46 1.75 -7.82
N ILE A 7 -21.49 2.15 -8.63
CA ILE A 7 -20.37 2.99 -8.16
C ILE A 7 -20.89 4.32 -7.58
N LYS A 8 -21.87 4.95 -8.24
CA LYS A 8 -22.51 6.20 -7.76
C LYS A 8 -23.32 5.99 -6.49
N GLU A 9 -23.84 4.79 -6.25
CA GLU A 9 -24.56 4.45 -5.02
C GLU A 9 -23.58 4.19 -3.86
N TRP A 10 -22.37 3.68 -4.14
CA TRP A 10 -21.36 3.41 -3.13
C TRP A 10 -20.62 4.67 -2.66
N ILE A 11 -20.24 5.59 -3.56
CA ILE A 11 -19.47 6.81 -3.22
C ILE A 11 -20.06 7.61 -2.04
N PRO A 12 -21.37 7.90 -1.98
CA PRO A 12 -21.97 8.68 -0.89
C PRO A 12 -21.88 8.03 0.49
N GLU A 13 -21.62 6.73 0.58
CA GLU A 13 -21.37 6.03 1.85
C GLU A 13 -19.89 6.13 2.26
N VAL A 14 -18.98 6.02 1.29
CA VAL A 14 -17.54 5.93 1.56
C VAL A 14 -16.96 7.25 2.07
N LEU A 15 -17.31 8.37 1.41
CA LEU A 15 -16.69 9.67 1.71
C LEU A 15 -17.06 10.20 3.09
N PRO A 16 -18.35 10.23 3.52
CA PRO A 16 -18.70 10.66 4.87
C PRO A 16 -18.13 9.74 5.95
N THR A 17 -17.98 8.45 5.66
CA THR A 17 -17.36 7.49 6.58
C THR A 17 -15.88 7.79 6.79
N PHE A 18 -15.14 8.10 5.72
CA PHE A 18 -13.75 8.54 5.84
C PHE A 18 -13.64 9.83 6.65
N GLN A 19 -14.51 10.81 6.36
CA GLN A 19 -14.53 12.12 7.04
C GLN A 19 -14.90 12.05 8.52
N SER A 20 -15.67 11.03 8.95
CA SER A 20 -16.03 10.87 10.36
C SER A 20 -14.94 10.17 11.18
N ILE A 21 -14.03 9.45 10.53
CA ILE A 21 -12.93 8.72 11.17
C ILE A 21 -11.64 9.55 11.17
N MET A 22 -11.31 10.17 10.04
CA MET A 22 -10.08 10.96 9.92
C MET A 22 -10.25 12.35 10.51
N PRO A 23 -9.21 12.94 11.15
CA PRO A 23 -9.28 14.30 11.64
C PRO A 23 -9.66 15.31 10.54
N PRO A 24 -10.41 16.38 10.87
CA PRO A 24 -10.83 17.34 9.87
C PRO A 24 -9.64 18.13 9.29
N ILE A 25 -9.66 18.35 7.98
CA ILE A 25 -8.69 19.18 7.25
C ILE A 25 -9.39 20.37 6.58
N SER A 26 -8.66 21.45 6.34
CA SER A 26 -9.21 22.65 5.67
C SER A 26 -9.34 22.49 4.16
N THR A 27 -8.59 21.55 3.56
CA THR A 27 -8.60 21.31 2.12
C THR A 27 -9.90 20.63 1.70
N PRO A 28 -10.64 21.18 0.71
CA PRO A 28 -11.84 20.53 0.21
C PRO A 28 -11.55 19.15 -0.37
N TYR A 29 -12.40 18.17 -0.04
CA TYR A 29 -12.28 16.82 -0.58
C TYR A 29 -12.42 16.80 -2.11
N PRO A 30 -11.69 15.90 -2.79
CA PRO A 30 -11.60 15.87 -4.24
C PRO A 30 -12.94 15.57 -4.90
N GLU A 31 -13.14 16.13 -6.09
CA GLU A 31 -14.23 15.68 -6.94
C GLU A 31 -13.97 14.25 -7.43
N ILE A 32 -15.03 13.44 -7.53
CA ILE A 32 -14.93 12.06 -8.00
C ILE A 32 -15.69 11.92 -9.32
N GLN A 33 -14.97 11.55 -10.37
CA GLN A 33 -15.52 11.29 -11.70
C GLN A 33 -15.40 9.80 -12.06
N ILE A 34 -16.41 9.28 -12.76
CA ILE A 34 -16.44 7.88 -13.19
C ILE A 34 -16.31 7.84 -14.71
N ALA A 35 -15.34 7.09 -15.22
CA ALA A 35 -15.14 6.90 -16.64
C ALA A 35 -15.42 5.47 -17.09
N SER A 36 -16.17 5.35 -18.20
CA SER A 36 -16.17 4.13 -19.01
C SER A 36 -14.98 4.14 -19.97
N ALA A 37 -14.69 3.00 -20.60
CA ALA A 37 -13.66 2.92 -21.63
C ALA A 37 -13.85 3.94 -22.77
N ALA A 38 -15.10 4.29 -23.10
CA ALA A 38 -15.42 5.24 -24.16
C ALA A 38 -15.22 6.72 -23.74
N THR A 39 -15.41 7.05 -22.46
CA THR A 39 -15.33 8.43 -21.97
C THR A 39 -13.99 8.77 -21.31
N LEU A 40 -13.17 7.76 -21.01
CA LEU A 40 -11.94 7.88 -20.23
C LEU A 40 -11.01 8.98 -20.70
N LYS A 41 -10.59 8.93 -21.97
CA LYS A 41 -9.61 9.89 -22.52
C LYS A 41 -10.09 11.34 -22.39
N LYS A 42 -11.39 11.58 -22.63
CA LYS A 42 -11.99 12.91 -22.55
C LYS A 42 -12.07 13.41 -21.10
N ILE A 43 -12.59 12.59 -20.19
CA ILE A 43 -12.74 12.97 -18.78
C ILE A 43 -11.38 13.22 -18.16
N ARG A 44 -10.42 12.31 -18.37
CA ARG A 44 -9.07 12.45 -17.84
C ARG A 44 -8.38 13.74 -18.30
N ALA A 45 -8.46 14.06 -19.60
CA ALA A 45 -7.86 15.28 -20.14
C ALA A 45 -8.42 16.54 -19.47
N ALA A 46 -9.75 16.60 -19.26
CA ALA A 46 -10.39 17.73 -18.57
C ALA A 46 -9.97 17.81 -17.10
N LEU A 47 -9.80 16.69 -16.41
CA LEU A 47 -9.33 16.66 -15.02
C LEU A 47 -7.87 17.08 -14.88
N VAL A 48 -6.99 16.60 -15.78
CA VAL A 48 -5.57 17.01 -15.81
C VAL A 48 -5.46 18.52 -16.03
N GLU A 49 -6.20 19.06 -17.00
CA GLU A 49 -6.24 20.50 -17.26
C GLU A 49 -6.76 21.29 -16.05
N LYS A 50 -7.86 20.84 -15.44
CA LYS A 50 -8.47 21.51 -14.28
C LYS A 50 -7.57 21.51 -13.05
N THR A 51 -6.91 20.39 -12.77
CA THR A 51 -6.06 20.21 -11.58
C THR A 51 -4.66 20.76 -11.80
N GLY A 52 -4.23 20.97 -13.04
CA GLY A 52 -2.84 21.30 -13.35
C GLY A 52 -1.88 20.15 -13.05
N SER A 53 -2.36 18.90 -13.06
CA SER A 53 -1.55 17.76 -12.64
C SER A 53 -0.35 17.52 -13.55
N PRO A 54 0.86 17.29 -13.00
CA PRO A 54 2.06 16.98 -13.79
C PRO A 54 1.97 15.61 -14.48
N ASN A 55 1.03 14.76 -14.06
CA ASN A 55 0.77 13.44 -14.64
C ASN A 55 0.00 13.53 -15.98
N VAL A 56 0.54 14.25 -16.95
CA VAL A 56 -0.10 14.49 -18.26
C VAL A 56 -0.25 13.22 -19.09
N ASN A 57 0.70 12.29 -18.97
CA ASN A 57 0.66 11.01 -19.66
C ASN A 57 -0.13 9.99 -18.85
N MET A 58 -1.18 9.43 -19.46
CA MET A 58 -1.88 8.28 -18.89
C MET A 58 -0.90 7.11 -18.87
N LYS A 59 -0.54 6.60 -17.67
CA LYS A 59 0.08 5.27 -17.54
C LYS A 59 -0.82 4.25 -18.26
N THR A 60 -0.29 3.07 -18.60
CA THR A 60 -1.09 1.98 -19.19
C THR A 60 -2.44 1.92 -18.48
N PRO A 61 -3.56 2.25 -19.16
CA PRO A 61 -4.84 2.37 -18.46
C PRO A 61 -5.17 1.02 -17.84
N TYR A 62 -5.84 1.06 -16.69
CA TYR A 62 -6.29 -0.13 -15.95
C TYR A 62 -5.24 -0.86 -15.11
N THR A 63 -4.19 -0.18 -14.64
CA THR A 63 -3.28 -0.73 -13.61
C THR A 63 -3.76 -0.48 -12.18
N SER A 64 -4.66 0.48 -11.96
CA SER A 64 -5.26 0.83 -10.67
C SER A 64 -6.75 1.15 -10.86
N ILE A 65 -7.59 0.85 -9.86
CA ILE A 65 -9.07 1.06 -9.96
C ILE A 65 -9.43 2.53 -10.10
N MET A 66 -8.63 3.41 -9.49
CA MET A 66 -8.78 4.86 -9.58
C MET A 66 -7.42 5.51 -9.85
N GLU A 67 -7.47 6.77 -10.27
CA GLU A 67 -6.30 7.63 -10.45
C GLU A 67 -6.53 8.92 -9.68
N THR A 68 -5.57 9.25 -8.81
CA THR A 68 -5.49 10.54 -8.13
C THR A 68 -4.74 11.55 -9.01
N LEU A 69 -5.45 12.61 -9.42
CA LEU A 69 -4.91 13.72 -10.20
C LEU A 69 -4.79 14.94 -9.29
N HIS A 70 -3.58 15.24 -8.85
CA HIS A 70 -3.28 16.38 -7.98
C HIS A 70 -2.32 17.34 -8.69
N GLY A 71 -2.49 18.63 -8.42
CA GLY A 71 -1.65 19.73 -8.87
C GLY A 71 -2.12 21.06 -8.24
N ASP A 72 -1.58 22.18 -8.71
CA ASP A 72 -1.86 23.52 -8.15
C ASP A 72 -3.36 23.91 -8.21
N GLY A 73 -4.12 23.33 -9.13
CA GLY A 73 -5.57 23.53 -9.28
C GLY A 73 -6.42 22.68 -8.33
N GLY A 74 -5.80 21.87 -7.47
CA GLY A 74 -6.45 20.98 -6.51
C GLY A 74 -6.37 19.50 -6.90
N THR A 75 -7.22 18.68 -6.27
CA THR A 75 -7.24 17.22 -6.46
C THR A 75 -8.56 16.75 -7.08
N ALA A 76 -8.47 15.78 -7.98
CA ALA A 76 -9.61 15.05 -8.51
C ALA A 76 -9.33 13.55 -8.59
N PHE A 77 -10.35 12.73 -8.38
CA PHE A 77 -10.28 11.28 -8.55
C PHE A 77 -11.00 10.84 -9.81
N LEU A 78 -10.36 9.95 -10.56
CA LEU A 78 -10.90 9.32 -11.75
C LEU A 78 -11.05 7.82 -11.55
N ILE A 79 -12.28 7.34 -11.48
CA ILE A 79 -12.60 5.92 -11.30
C ILE A 79 -12.72 5.22 -12.66
N TYR A 80 -11.97 4.13 -12.83
CA TYR A 80 -12.01 3.27 -14.02
C TYR A 80 -13.08 2.19 -13.87
N GLN A 81 -14.27 2.39 -14.44
CA GLN A 81 -15.39 1.45 -14.32
C GLN A 81 -15.02 0.01 -14.73
N LYS A 82 -14.19 -0.14 -15.77
CA LYS A 82 -13.86 -1.44 -16.38
C LYS A 82 -13.24 -2.44 -15.41
N ILE A 83 -12.49 -1.94 -14.43
CA ILE A 83 -11.71 -2.75 -13.47
C ILE A 83 -12.17 -2.52 -12.03
N CYS A 84 -13.30 -1.84 -11.83
CA CYS A 84 -13.88 -1.74 -10.51
C CYS A 84 -14.20 -3.14 -9.95
N PRO A 85 -13.95 -3.37 -8.66
CA PRO A 85 -14.20 -4.65 -8.02
C PRO A 85 -15.70 -4.95 -8.03
N ASP A 86 -16.04 -6.24 -7.93
CA ASP A 86 -17.43 -6.70 -7.95
C ASP A 86 -18.13 -6.51 -6.59
N THR A 87 -17.39 -6.19 -5.52
CA THR A 87 -17.94 -5.98 -4.18
C THR A 87 -17.80 -4.54 -3.69
N GLN A 88 -18.77 -4.07 -2.90
CA GLN A 88 -18.71 -2.75 -2.28
C GLN A 88 -17.55 -2.65 -1.29
N ARG A 89 -17.24 -3.71 -0.54
CA ARG A 89 -16.16 -3.70 0.44
C ARG A 89 -14.79 -3.43 -0.20
N GLU A 90 -14.48 -4.12 -1.30
CA GLU A 90 -13.24 -3.89 -2.05
C GLU A 90 -13.22 -2.49 -2.68
N PHE A 91 -14.37 -2.00 -3.16
CA PHE A 91 -14.48 -0.63 -3.67
C PHE A 91 -14.23 0.42 -2.58
N ASN A 92 -14.82 0.24 -1.40
CA ASN A 92 -14.65 1.13 -0.25
C ASN A 92 -13.17 1.22 0.14
N HIS A 93 -12.48 0.08 0.25
CA HIS A 93 -11.05 0.04 0.55
C HIS A 93 -10.22 0.78 -0.48
N ALA A 94 -10.46 0.52 -1.78
CA ALA A 94 -9.76 1.21 -2.85
C ALA A 94 -9.98 2.74 -2.82
N LEU A 95 -11.21 3.19 -2.56
CA LEU A 95 -11.49 4.63 -2.44
C LEU A 95 -10.90 5.23 -1.16
N TRP A 96 -10.86 4.51 -0.04
CA TRP A 96 -10.17 4.96 1.17
C TRP A 96 -8.66 5.06 0.98
N HIS A 97 -8.05 4.18 0.18
CA HIS A 97 -6.65 4.27 -0.21
C HIS A 97 -6.38 5.55 -0.99
N ASP A 98 -7.13 5.85 -2.06
CA ASP A 98 -6.98 7.10 -2.81
C ASP A 98 -7.27 8.35 -1.95
N LEU A 99 -8.27 8.29 -1.06
CA LEU A 99 -8.51 9.33 -0.06
C LEU A 99 -7.33 9.47 0.91
N GLY A 100 -6.62 8.39 1.22
CA GLY A 100 -5.40 8.38 2.01
C GLY A 100 -4.29 9.17 1.35
N HIS A 101 -4.04 9.00 0.04
CA HIS A 101 -3.10 9.84 -0.70
C HIS A 101 -3.46 11.32 -0.61
N PHE A 102 -4.72 11.66 -0.90
CA PHE A 102 -5.21 13.03 -0.82
C PHE A 102 -5.02 13.62 0.58
N TYR A 103 -5.34 12.84 1.61
CA TYR A 103 -5.27 13.27 2.99
C TYR A 103 -3.83 13.52 3.44
N ALA A 104 -2.93 12.57 3.16
CA ALA A 104 -1.51 12.71 3.46
C ALA A 104 -0.94 14.00 2.82
N VAL A 105 -1.08 14.14 1.50
CA VAL A 105 -0.62 15.32 0.75
C VAL A 105 -1.23 16.63 1.27
N SER A 106 -2.51 16.62 1.63
CA SER A 106 -3.21 17.81 2.14
C SER A 106 -2.80 18.23 3.55
N THR A 107 -2.02 17.41 4.25
CA THR A 107 -1.55 17.67 5.62
C THR A 107 -0.03 17.80 5.71
N GLU A 108 0.68 17.75 4.58
CA GLU A 108 2.12 18.00 4.54
C GLU A 108 2.42 19.47 4.90
N GLU A 109 3.41 19.70 5.78
CA GLU A 109 3.86 21.06 6.13
C GLU A 109 4.73 21.68 5.04
N GLU A 110 5.43 20.83 4.29
CA GLU A 110 6.23 21.14 3.12
C GLU A 110 5.74 20.30 1.93
N SER A 111 5.59 20.91 0.76
CA SER A 111 4.99 20.22 -0.40
C SER A 111 5.99 19.23 -1.01
N PHE A 112 5.75 17.93 -0.83
CA PHE A 112 6.56 16.85 -1.43
C PHE A 112 5.94 16.28 -2.70
N PHE A 113 4.69 16.65 -3.02
CA PHE A 113 3.96 16.09 -4.15
C PHE A 113 4.70 16.18 -5.50
N HIS A 114 5.56 17.19 -5.69
CA HIS A 114 6.41 17.29 -6.89
C HIS A 114 7.31 16.05 -7.09
N LEU A 115 7.72 15.39 -6.00
CA LEU A 115 8.51 14.15 -6.02
C LEU A 115 7.70 12.94 -6.51
N ALA A 116 6.37 12.95 -6.46
CA ALA A 116 5.54 11.88 -7.04
C ALA A 116 5.58 11.85 -8.58
N GLY A 117 6.16 12.87 -9.21
CA GLY A 117 6.35 12.92 -10.66
C GLY A 117 7.26 11.81 -11.20
N GLN A 118 7.13 11.53 -12.51
CA GLN A 118 7.96 10.53 -13.21
C GLN A 118 9.33 11.07 -13.67
N GLY A 119 9.56 12.37 -13.53
CA GLY A 119 10.88 12.96 -13.79
C GLY A 119 11.87 12.52 -12.72
N LEU A 120 13.11 12.28 -13.11
CA LEU A 120 14.19 12.15 -12.14
C LEU A 120 14.42 13.55 -11.55
N ASP A 121 14.14 13.69 -10.26
CA ASP A 121 14.43 14.91 -9.51
C ASP A 121 15.93 14.98 -9.18
N GLU A 122 16.44 16.18 -8.90
CA GLU A 122 17.81 16.36 -8.40
C GLU A 122 18.01 15.63 -7.05
N ASP A 123 16.94 15.53 -6.25
CA ASP A 123 16.92 14.78 -4.99
C ASP A 123 16.35 13.36 -5.15
N ARG A 124 17.15 12.50 -5.78
CA ARG A 124 16.74 11.12 -6.09
C ARG A 124 16.44 10.27 -4.85
N ILE A 125 17.19 10.47 -3.77
CA ILE A 125 17.05 9.68 -2.54
C ILE A 125 15.70 10.00 -1.91
N ARG A 126 15.41 11.28 -1.69
CA ARG A 126 14.13 11.71 -1.13
C ARG A 126 12.96 11.27 -2.00
N GLN A 127 13.09 11.39 -3.31
CA GLN A 127 12.07 10.91 -4.25
C GLN A 127 11.77 9.42 -4.08
N THR A 128 12.80 8.58 -3.97
CA THR A 128 12.62 7.14 -3.73
C THR A 128 11.94 6.86 -2.39
N GLY A 129 12.29 7.61 -1.34
CA GLY A 129 11.60 7.54 -0.05
C GLY A 129 10.12 7.91 -0.18
N TYR A 130 9.83 9.00 -0.89
CA TYR A 130 8.47 9.49 -1.09
C TYR A 130 7.60 8.52 -1.90
N TRP A 131 8.16 7.84 -2.91
CA TRP A 131 7.42 6.84 -3.68
C TRP A 131 6.94 5.66 -2.83
N LEU A 132 7.80 5.14 -1.95
CA LEU A 132 7.39 4.08 -1.02
C LEU A 132 6.41 4.65 0.01
N TRP A 133 6.75 5.78 0.63
CA TRP A 133 5.96 6.39 1.70
C TRP A 133 4.53 6.70 1.27
N ASN A 134 4.35 7.32 0.10
CA ASN A 134 3.05 7.77 -0.36
C ASN A 134 2.05 6.60 -0.50
N GLU A 135 2.49 5.47 -1.04
CA GLU A 135 1.68 4.24 -1.15
C GLU A 135 1.47 3.56 0.21
N PHE A 136 2.51 3.53 1.04
CA PHE A 136 2.46 2.94 2.38
C PHE A 136 1.46 3.69 3.28
N ALA A 137 1.55 5.01 3.33
CA ALA A 137 0.69 5.85 4.16
C ALA A 137 -0.77 5.77 3.71
N ALA A 138 -1.02 5.79 2.39
CA ALA A 138 -2.36 5.63 1.83
C ALA A 138 -3.00 4.29 2.22
N GLU A 139 -2.26 3.19 2.12
CA GLU A 139 -2.76 1.87 2.51
C GLU A 139 -2.93 1.74 4.04
N CYS A 140 -2.04 2.34 4.85
CA CYS A 140 -2.19 2.39 6.31
C CYS A 140 -3.44 3.16 6.73
N ILE A 141 -3.74 4.30 6.08
CA ILE A 141 -4.98 5.05 6.31
C ILE A 141 -6.20 4.21 5.92
N ALA A 142 -6.15 3.52 4.76
CA ALA A 142 -7.25 2.65 4.33
C ALA A 142 -7.52 1.52 5.33
N ASN A 143 -6.45 0.88 5.82
CA ASN A 143 -6.54 -0.15 6.86
C ASN A 143 -7.10 0.43 8.18
N TYR A 144 -6.63 1.60 8.60
CA TYR A 144 -7.13 2.27 9.80
C TYR A 144 -8.64 2.54 9.71
N VAL A 145 -9.10 3.19 8.63
CA VAL A 145 -10.52 3.45 8.38
C VAL A 145 -11.32 2.16 8.32
N GLY A 146 -10.82 1.17 7.57
CA GLY A 146 -11.47 -0.14 7.44
C GLY A 146 -11.63 -0.86 8.77
N THR A 147 -10.66 -0.74 9.68
CA THR A 147 -10.70 -1.37 11.01
C THR A 147 -11.79 -0.79 11.91
N GLN A 148 -12.05 0.52 11.81
CA GLN A 148 -13.10 1.17 12.58
C GLN A 148 -14.50 0.71 12.14
N ILE A 149 -14.67 0.32 10.87
CA ILE A 149 -15.96 -0.07 10.29
C ILE A 149 -16.17 -1.59 10.33
N TYR A 150 -15.11 -2.35 10.07
CA TYR A 150 -15.13 -3.81 10.01
C TYR A 150 -14.12 -4.38 11.02
N PRO A 151 -14.36 -4.20 12.33
CA PRO A 151 -13.46 -4.72 13.35
C PRO A 151 -13.41 -6.25 13.26
N ILE A 152 -12.23 -6.79 13.50
CA ILE A 152 -12.02 -8.23 13.59
C ILE A 152 -11.87 -8.67 15.04
N ASN A 153 -12.08 -9.95 15.31
CA ASN A 153 -11.65 -10.57 16.54
C ASN A 153 -10.24 -11.14 16.35
N ALA A 154 -9.22 -10.50 16.95
CA ALA A 154 -7.82 -10.93 16.80
C ALA A 154 -7.60 -12.40 17.21
N GLU A 155 -8.35 -12.88 18.20
CA GLU A 155 -8.30 -14.27 18.67
C GLU A 155 -8.61 -15.31 17.60
N ASP A 156 -9.52 -14.99 16.66
CA ASP A 156 -9.88 -15.91 15.58
C ASP A 156 -8.65 -16.21 14.70
N TYR A 157 -7.75 -15.24 14.55
CA TYR A 157 -6.53 -15.33 13.76
C TYR A 157 -5.41 -16.12 14.46
N ARG A 158 -5.65 -16.73 15.62
CA ARG A 158 -4.79 -17.82 16.13
C ARG A 158 -5.08 -19.15 15.44
N CYS A 159 -6.23 -19.31 14.78
CA CYS A 159 -6.62 -20.55 14.11
C CYS A 159 -6.29 -20.54 12.61
N GLN A 160 -5.70 -21.64 12.09
CA GLN A 160 -5.23 -21.75 10.71
C GLN A 160 -6.28 -21.43 9.66
N LYS A 161 -7.55 -21.70 9.95
CA LYS A 161 -8.66 -21.33 9.07
C LYS A 161 -8.65 -19.83 8.73
N TYR A 162 -8.20 -18.98 9.67
CA TYR A 162 -8.23 -17.54 9.56
C TYR A 162 -6.84 -16.97 9.20
N TRP A 163 -5.76 -17.38 9.88
CA TRP A 163 -4.43 -16.80 9.62
C TRP A 163 -3.75 -17.24 8.34
N ARG A 164 -4.17 -18.37 7.74
CA ARG A 164 -3.52 -18.87 6.53
C ARG A 164 -3.62 -17.88 5.38
N GLN A 165 -4.75 -17.19 5.23
CA GLN A 165 -4.93 -16.23 4.14
C GLN A 165 -4.05 -14.97 4.29
N PRO A 166 -4.00 -14.30 5.46
CA PRO A 166 -3.02 -13.24 5.73
C PRO A 166 -1.58 -13.64 5.43
N TYR A 167 -1.15 -14.83 5.89
CA TYR A 167 0.20 -15.31 5.61
C TYR A 167 0.46 -15.49 4.11
N LEU A 168 -0.42 -16.17 3.38
CA LEU A 168 -0.28 -16.35 1.93
C LEU A 168 -0.27 -15.01 1.17
N ARG A 169 -1.03 -14.01 1.64
CA ARG A 169 -1.04 -12.65 1.09
C ARG A 169 0.33 -11.98 1.25
N LEU A 170 0.92 -12.03 2.45
CA LEU A 170 2.26 -11.51 2.70
C LEU A 170 3.32 -12.18 1.80
N GLN A 171 3.28 -13.52 1.70
CA GLN A 171 4.19 -14.26 0.82
C GLN A 171 4.08 -13.79 -0.64
N SER A 172 2.86 -13.62 -1.14
CA SER A 172 2.61 -13.16 -2.51
C SER A 172 3.14 -11.75 -2.74
N MET A 173 2.91 -10.83 -1.80
CA MET A 173 3.31 -9.43 -1.92
C MET A 173 4.84 -9.28 -1.92
N ILE A 174 5.54 -9.86 -0.93
CA ILE A 174 7.00 -9.72 -0.84
C ILE A 174 7.72 -10.39 -2.03
N GLN A 175 7.19 -11.52 -2.51
CA GLN A 175 7.71 -12.16 -3.72
C GLN A 175 7.42 -11.34 -4.98
N THR A 176 6.29 -10.63 -5.06
CA THR A 176 5.99 -9.76 -6.21
C THR A 176 6.91 -8.56 -6.22
N ALA A 177 7.08 -7.89 -5.07
CA ALA A 177 8.04 -6.82 -4.88
C ALA A 177 9.46 -7.25 -5.29
N TYR A 178 9.87 -8.46 -4.91
CA TYR A 178 11.18 -9.01 -5.26
C TYR A 178 11.29 -9.52 -6.70
N ASN A 179 10.24 -10.01 -7.35
CA ASN A 179 10.39 -10.66 -8.67
C ASN A 179 9.99 -9.78 -9.86
N MET A 180 9.25 -8.68 -9.64
CA MET A 180 8.73 -7.88 -10.73
C MET A 180 9.84 -7.29 -11.62
N TYR A 181 10.89 -6.75 -11.01
CA TYR A 181 12.04 -6.21 -11.75
C TYR A 181 13.33 -6.95 -11.41
N PRO A 182 14.15 -7.33 -12.41
CA PRO A 182 15.35 -8.11 -12.13
C PRO A 182 16.43 -7.36 -11.33
N GLY A 183 16.46 -6.02 -11.39
CA GLY A 183 17.53 -5.20 -10.80
C GLY A 183 17.14 -4.36 -9.58
N SER A 184 15.85 -4.28 -9.26
CA SER A 184 15.32 -3.46 -8.18
C SER A 184 14.07 -4.11 -7.60
N PHE A 185 13.73 -3.82 -6.36
CA PHE A 185 12.40 -4.11 -5.84
C PHE A 185 11.38 -3.19 -6.53
N ASN A 186 10.13 -3.66 -6.64
CA ASN A 186 9.03 -2.78 -6.98
C ASN A 186 8.61 -2.03 -5.71
N GLU A 187 8.77 -0.70 -5.70
CA GLU A 187 8.52 0.15 -4.53
C GLU A 187 7.04 0.16 -4.13
N TYR A 188 6.11 0.11 -5.09
CA TYR A 188 4.67 0.04 -4.84
C TYR A 188 4.30 -1.26 -4.10
N ASP A 189 4.70 -2.41 -4.64
CA ASP A 189 4.42 -3.71 -4.03
C ASP A 189 5.09 -3.85 -2.64
N LEU A 190 6.27 -3.22 -2.48
CA LEU A 190 6.98 -3.18 -1.21
C LEU A 190 6.24 -2.32 -0.17
N ALA A 191 5.70 -1.16 -0.59
CA ALA A 191 4.88 -0.30 0.26
C ALA A 191 3.61 -1.01 0.74
N ILE A 192 2.88 -1.66 -0.18
CA ILE A 192 1.66 -2.42 0.16
C ILE A 192 1.97 -3.62 1.05
N TYR A 193 3.11 -4.29 0.84
CA TYR A 193 3.60 -5.35 1.72
C TYR A 193 3.78 -4.85 3.15
N PHE A 194 4.53 -3.76 3.36
CA PHE A 194 4.77 -3.23 4.70
C PHE A 194 3.48 -2.70 5.34
N ALA A 195 2.63 -1.99 4.60
CA ALA A 195 1.35 -1.52 5.12
C ALA A 195 0.47 -2.69 5.56
N THR A 196 0.44 -3.78 4.79
CA THR A 196 -0.28 -5.01 5.17
C THR A 196 0.35 -5.65 6.41
N LEU A 197 1.67 -5.79 6.45
CA LEU A 197 2.37 -6.39 7.60
C LEU A 197 2.09 -5.65 8.91
N LEU A 198 2.07 -4.32 8.87
CA LEU A 198 2.06 -3.48 10.07
C LEU A 198 0.66 -2.99 10.47
N THR A 199 -0.30 -2.91 9.53
CA THR A 199 -1.60 -2.26 9.80
C THR A 199 -2.84 -3.03 9.36
N ASP A 200 -2.73 -4.06 8.50
CA ASP A 200 -3.89 -4.91 8.17
C ASP A 200 -4.26 -5.75 9.41
N PRO A 201 -5.46 -5.59 9.99
CA PRO A 201 -5.76 -6.18 11.31
C PRO A 201 -5.61 -7.69 11.36
N ALA A 202 -6.01 -8.36 10.29
CA ALA A 202 -5.94 -9.81 10.15
C ALA A 202 -4.50 -10.30 10.14
N THR A 203 -3.63 -9.55 9.46
CA THR A 203 -2.20 -9.82 9.37
C THR A 203 -1.49 -9.53 10.68
N VAL A 204 -1.76 -8.37 11.30
CA VAL A 204 -1.20 -8.01 12.61
C VAL A 204 -1.58 -9.06 13.67
N ALA A 205 -2.85 -9.48 13.73
CA ALA A 205 -3.29 -10.51 14.67
C ALA A 205 -2.62 -11.87 14.43
N PHE A 206 -2.39 -12.24 13.17
CA PHE A 206 -1.63 -13.44 12.82
C PHE A 206 -0.17 -13.34 13.27
N VAL A 207 0.51 -12.22 12.96
CA VAL A 207 1.93 -12.02 13.29
C VAL A 207 2.13 -12.03 14.80
N ASP A 208 1.28 -11.33 15.54
CA ASP A 208 1.29 -11.32 17.01
C ASP A 208 1.09 -12.75 17.59
N GLY A 209 0.11 -13.49 17.08
CA GLY A 209 -0.12 -14.89 17.49
C GLY A 209 1.06 -15.81 17.14
N ALA A 210 1.75 -15.58 16.02
CA ALA A 210 2.96 -16.32 15.63
C ALA A 210 4.10 -16.05 16.61
N MET A 211 4.37 -14.77 16.91
CA MET A 211 5.44 -14.34 17.82
C MET A 211 5.22 -14.85 19.25
N LYS A 212 3.97 -15.03 19.66
CA LYS A 212 3.59 -15.60 20.96
C LYS A 212 3.54 -17.13 20.99
N ASN A 213 3.81 -17.81 19.86
CA ASN A 213 3.65 -19.26 19.70
C ASN A 213 2.23 -19.76 20.03
N GLU A 214 1.21 -18.98 19.65
CA GLU A 214 -0.21 -19.26 19.95
C GLU A 214 -0.98 -19.79 18.73
N LEU A 215 -0.33 -19.87 17.57
CA LEU A 215 -0.98 -20.35 16.35
C LEU A 215 -1.33 -21.82 16.45
N THR A 216 -2.50 -22.17 15.90
CA THR A 216 -2.96 -23.55 15.78
C THR A 216 -3.13 -23.95 14.33
N VAL A 217 -2.84 -25.22 14.03
CA VAL A 217 -2.94 -25.85 12.70
C VAL A 217 -3.90 -27.04 12.75
N TRP A 218 -4.59 -27.31 11.64
CA TRP A 218 -5.44 -28.49 11.52
C TRP A 218 -4.60 -29.76 11.46
N ASP A 219 -4.76 -30.65 12.44
CA ASP A 219 -4.16 -31.98 12.46
C ASP A 219 -5.18 -33.03 11.99
N PRO A 220 -5.06 -33.59 10.78
CA PRO A 220 -6.01 -34.58 10.26
C PRO A 220 -5.97 -35.91 11.04
N ASN A 221 -4.88 -36.23 11.74
CA ASN A 221 -4.78 -37.46 12.53
C ASN A 221 -5.54 -37.35 13.86
N LYS A 222 -5.60 -36.13 14.43
CA LYS A 222 -6.33 -35.84 15.67
C LYS A 222 -7.73 -35.28 15.44
N TRP A 223 -8.05 -34.92 14.19
CA TRP A 223 -9.33 -34.32 13.81
C TRP A 223 -9.63 -33.03 14.59
N ALA A 224 -8.60 -32.25 14.89
CA ALA A 224 -8.67 -31.05 15.71
C ALA A 224 -7.59 -30.03 15.31
N TYR A 225 -7.78 -28.78 15.72
CA TYR A 225 -6.71 -27.78 15.69
C TYR A 225 -5.77 -28.01 16.88
N VAL A 226 -4.47 -28.09 16.61
CA VAL A 226 -3.42 -28.25 17.62
C VAL A 226 -2.45 -27.10 17.56
N LEU A 227 -1.75 -26.83 18.66
CA LEU A 227 -0.69 -25.83 18.69
C LEU A 227 0.36 -26.15 17.62
N MET A 228 0.78 -25.13 16.90
CA MET A 228 1.84 -25.23 15.92
C MET A 228 3.19 -25.34 16.63
N GLU A 229 4.14 -26.05 16.03
CA GLU A 229 5.50 -26.11 16.57
C GLU A 229 6.12 -24.70 16.57
N PRO A 230 6.78 -24.29 17.66
CA PRO A 230 7.51 -23.02 17.71
C PRO A 230 8.48 -22.87 16.55
N ASP A 231 8.64 -21.65 16.05
CA ASP A 231 9.56 -21.29 14.95
C ASP A 231 9.32 -22.02 13.62
N SER A 232 8.23 -22.77 13.47
CA SER A 232 7.89 -23.46 12.21
C SER A 232 7.33 -22.54 11.12
N ILE A 233 7.05 -21.28 11.47
CA ILE A 233 6.71 -20.21 10.55
C ILE A 233 7.54 -18.98 10.87
N GLU A 234 8.01 -18.29 9.85
CA GLU A 234 8.53 -16.93 9.97
C GLU A 234 7.42 -15.99 9.48
N PRO A 235 6.78 -15.22 10.37
CA PRO A 235 5.48 -14.62 10.09
C PRO A 235 5.52 -13.39 9.18
N THR A 236 6.70 -12.78 8.97
CA THR A 236 6.85 -11.65 8.04
C THR A 236 6.97 -12.14 6.59
N ALA A 237 7.34 -13.40 6.37
CA ALA A 237 7.69 -13.98 5.07
C ALA A 237 8.95 -13.38 4.40
N ILE A 238 9.72 -12.52 5.08
CA ILE A 238 11.00 -11.97 4.59
C ILE A 238 12.00 -13.10 4.33
N SER A 239 11.96 -14.16 5.14
CA SER A 239 12.80 -15.35 5.00
C SER A 239 12.64 -16.10 3.67
N LEU A 240 11.59 -15.80 2.88
CA LEU A 240 11.42 -16.34 1.53
C LEU A 240 12.37 -15.70 0.51
N LEU A 241 12.96 -14.55 0.84
CA LEU A 241 13.94 -13.87 0.00
C LEU A 241 15.37 -14.35 0.35
N PRO A 242 16.35 -14.15 -0.56
CA PRO A 242 17.74 -14.41 -0.23
C PRO A 242 18.18 -13.69 1.05
N ALA A 243 18.81 -14.42 1.97
CA ALA A 243 19.13 -13.95 3.33
C ALA A 243 19.89 -12.60 3.38
N GLN A 244 20.65 -12.26 2.33
CA GLN A 244 21.36 -10.99 2.22
C GLN A 244 20.44 -9.76 2.35
N TYR A 245 19.15 -9.86 1.99
CA TYR A 245 18.22 -8.72 2.07
C TYR A 245 17.50 -8.63 3.43
N GLY A 246 17.56 -9.68 4.26
CA GLY A 246 16.69 -9.85 5.42
C GLY A 246 16.82 -8.71 6.44
N ASN A 247 18.04 -8.37 6.85
CA ASN A 247 18.27 -7.34 7.85
C ASN A 247 17.76 -5.97 7.39
N LEU A 248 18.08 -5.56 6.17
CA LEU A 248 17.66 -4.24 5.67
C LEU A 248 16.14 -4.14 5.50
N LEU A 249 15.46 -5.24 5.12
CA LEU A 249 14.00 -5.27 5.08
C LEU A 249 13.37 -5.16 6.47
N LEU A 250 13.98 -5.77 7.48
CA LEU A 250 13.58 -5.61 8.87
C LEU A 250 13.84 -4.19 9.37
N ASP A 251 14.99 -3.59 9.05
CA ASP A 251 15.29 -2.21 9.42
C ASP A 251 14.29 -1.22 8.78
N ILE A 252 13.86 -1.45 7.53
CA ILE A 252 12.80 -0.67 6.88
C ILE A 252 11.47 -0.88 7.60
N SER A 253 11.15 -2.13 7.96
CA SER A 253 9.95 -2.46 8.73
C SER A 253 9.92 -1.72 10.07
N ASP A 254 11.03 -1.69 10.80
CA ASP A 254 11.14 -1.03 12.09
C ASP A 254 10.97 0.50 11.94
N LEU A 255 11.61 1.11 10.93
CA LEU A 255 11.43 2.54 10.62
C LEU A 255 9.95 2.89 10.33
N LEU A 256 9.27 2.04 9.57
CA LEU A 256 7.86 2.23 9.23
C LEU A 256 6.94 1.94 10.44
N GLN A 257 7.28 0.97 11.27
CA GLN A 257 6.57 0.64 12.51
C GLN A 257 6.60 1.82 13.49
N ASP A 258 7.78 2.38 13.74
CA ASP A 258 7.94 3.57 14.58
C ASP A 258 7.03 4.71 14.08
N LYS A 259 6.92 4.85 12.76
CA LYS A 259 6.10 5.90 12.14
C LYS A 259 4.61 5.67 12.33
N VAL A 260 4.10 4.45 12.15
CA VAL A 260 2.65 4.16 12.31
C VAL A 260 2.17 4.23 13.75
N GLU A 261 3.07 4.20 14.73
CA GLU A 261 2.76 4.39 16.15
C GLU A 261 2.53 5.88 16.53
N GLU A 262 2.90 6.82 15.65
CA GLU A 262 2.65 8.24 15.84
C GLU A 262 1.15 8.58 15.71
N ALA A 263 0.69 9.56 16.49
CA ALA A 263 -0.72 9.99 16.47
C ALA A 263 -1.18 10.55 15.11
N GLU A 264 -0.27 11.20 14.38
CA GLU A 264 -0.49 11.72 13.03
C GLU A 264 0.47 11.05 12.04
N PHE A 265 0.54 9.71 12.07
CA PHE A 265 1.53 8.93 11.31
C PHE A 265 1.62 9.29 9.82
N TRP A 266 0.53 9.77 9.21
CA TRP A 266 0.47 10.15 7.81
C TRP A 266 1.26 11.42 7.47
N ARG A 267 1.65 12.22 8.48
CA ARG A 267 2.51 13.40 8.28
C ARG A 267 3.96 12.98 8.15
N VAL A 268 4.67 13.60 7.22
CA VAL A 268 6.06 13.27 6.92
C VAL A 268 6.90 14.53 6.76
N ASP A 269 8.19 14.41 7.06
CA ASP A 269 9.21 15.45 6.85
C ASP A 269 10.31 14.94 5.91
N GLY A 270 11.16 15.86 5.46
CA GLY A 270 12.25 15.54 4.54
C GLY A 270 13.27 14.56 5.11
N ASP A 271 13.56 14.64 6.41
CA ASP A 271 14.56 13.80 7.07
C ASP A 271 14.13 12.32 7.11
N PHE A 272 12.85 12.07 7.39
CA PHE A 272 12.28 10.73 7.31
C PHE A 272 12.34 10.17 5.89
N LEU A 273 11.95 10.99 4.89
CA LEU A 273 11.96 10.59 3.49
C LEU A 273 13.39 10.27 3.00
N ASP A 274 14.38 11.05 3.43
CA ASP A 274 15.78 10.80 3.11
C ASP A 274 16.27 9.47 3.70
N ARG A 275 15.94 9.22 4.98
CA ARG A 275 16.31 7.96 5.64
C ARG A 275 15.66 6.75 4.97
N LEU A 276 14.36 6.81 4.72
CA LEU A 276 13.64 5.74 4.02
C LEU A 276 14.19 5.54 2.60
N GLY A 277 14.42 6.63 1.89
CA GLY A 277 14.97 6.65 0.53
C GLY A 277 16.34 6.01 0.44
N LEU A 278 17.23 6.28 1.40
CA LEU A 278 18.56 5.66 1.50
C LEU A 278 18.45 4.14 1.64
N MET A 279 17.58 3.67 2.54
CA MET A 279 17.43 2.22 2.81
C MET A 279 16.84 1.49 1.59
N VAL A 280 15.84 2.08 0.91
CA VAL A 280 15.28 1.51 -0.32
C VAL A 280 16.29 1.53 -1.47
N THR A 281 17.10 2.59 -1.57
CA THR A 281 18.17 2.68 -2.57
C THR A 281 19.23 1.61 -2.35
N GLU A 282 19.68 1.42 -1.10
CA GLU A 282 20.62 0.35 -0.75
C GLU A 282 20.06 -1.03 -1.07
N LEU A 283 18.78 -1.28 -0.76
CA LEU A 283 18.10 -2.54 -1.08
C LEU A 283 18.11 -2.82 -2.59
N ASN A 284 17.84 -1.79 -3.40
CA ASN A 284 17.89 -1.86 -4.85
C ASN A 284 19.30 -2.11 -5.38
N ASP A 285 20.31 -1.42 -4.84
CA ASP A 285 21.71 -1.60 -5.22
C ASP A 285 22.21 -3.02 -4.89
N MET A 286 21.86 -3.56 -3.73
CA MET A 286 22.18 -4.95 -3.36
C MET A 286 21.66 -5.95 -4.39
N LYS A 287 20.43 -5.73 -4.88
CA LYS A 287 19.81 -6.60 -5.87
C LYS A 287 20.40 -6.44 -7.26
N ALA A 288 20.67 -5.21 -7.70
CA ALA A 288 21.37 -4.93 -8.94
C ALA A 288 22.74 -5.62 -8.97
N MET A 289 23.50 -5.50 -7.87
CA MET A 289 24.83 -6.11 -7.73
C MET A 289 24.77 -7.64 -7.72
N ALA A 290 23.79 -8.25 -7.04
CA ALA A 290 23.58 -9.70 -7.06
C ALA A 290 23.29 -10.20 -8.48
N ARG A 291 22.46 -9.47 -9.25
CA ARG A 291 22.20 -9.79 -10.66
C ARG A 291 23.46 -9.69 -11.51
N MET A 292 24.26 -8.64 -11.34
CA MET A 292 25.51 -8.46 -12.09
C MET A 292 26.49 -9.61 -11.82
N ARG A 293 26.67 -10.01 -10.56
CA ARG A 293 27.50 -11.17 -10.19
C ARG A 293 27.03 -12.45 -10.87
N GLY A 294 25.74 -12.75 -10.82
CA GLY A 294 25.17 -13.94 -11.47
C GLY A 294 25.26 -13.94 -13.00
N ILE A 295 25.40 -12.78 -13.66
CA ILE A 295 25.69 -12.68 -15.09
C ILE A 295 27.17 -12.95 -15.39
N MET A 296 28.07 -12.45 -14.55
CA MET A 296 29.52 -12.64 -14.71
C MET A 296 29.95 -14.09 -14.50
N GLU A 297 29.34 -14.80 -13.55
CA GLU A 297 29.64 -16.22 -13.27
C GLU A 297 29.14 -17.19 -14.35
N LYS A 298 28.26 -16.74 -15.25
CA LYS A 298 27.71 -17.54 -16.35
C LYS A 298 28.44 -17.33 -17.68
N LYS A 299 29.47 -16.47 -17.72
CA LYS A 299 30.32 -16.22 -18.89
C LYS A 299 31.68 -16.89 -18.70
#